data_AF-A0A345XM81-F1
#
_entry.id   AF-A0A345XM81-F1
#
_cell.length_a   1.000
_cell.length_b   1.000
_cell.length_c   1.000
_cell.angle_alpha   90.00
_cell.angle_beta   90.00
_cell.angle_gamma   90.00
#
_symmetry.space_group_name_H-M   'P 1'
#
loop_
_entity.id
_entity.type
_entity.pdbx_description
1 polymer ?
#
loop_
_entity_poly.entity_id
_entity_poly.type
_entity_poly.pdbx_seq_one_letter_code
_entity_poly.pdbx_strand_id
1 'polypeptide(L)' 'MTSEVTRLEIADHLDPLFARGATDREAVLTAVSGARPELAEVLYGLPQQNYSSLRQVWKHLPDVPVGL' A
#
# COMPACT_ATOMS: atom_id res chain seq x y z
N MET A 1 12.69 16.55 -6.41
CA MET A 1 13.12 15.70 -5.29
C MET A 1 12.01 14.71 -5.07
N THR A 2 12.17 13.48 -5.57
CA THR A 2 11.20 12.40 -5.38
C THR A 2 11.23 12.03 -3.91
N SER A 3 10.29 12.58 -3.14
CA SER A 3 10.08 12.13 -1.76
C SER A 3 9.92 10.62 -1.80
N GLU A 4 10.69 9.88 -1.03
CA GLU A 4 10.60 8.43 -1.03
C GLU A 4 9.23 8.01 -0.47
N VAL A 5 8.56 7.04 -1.09
CA VAL A 5 7.29 6.51 -0.56
C VAL A 5 7.59 5.76 0.73
N THR A 6 6.84 6.05 1.79
CA THR A 6 7.06 5.43 3.11
C THR A 6 5.94 4.47 3.49
N ARG A 7 6.24 3.54 4.41
CA ARG A 7 5.20 2.65 4.98
C ARG A 7 4.12 3.42 5.74
N LEU A 8 4.47 4.58 6.31
CA LEU A 8 3.51 5.45 6.99
C LEU A 8 2.51 6.03 5.99
N GLU A 9 3.01 6.58 4.88
CA GLU A 9 2.17 7.10 3.79
C GLU A 9 1.25 6.02 3.23
N ILE A 10 1.77 4.82 2.94
CA ILE A 10 0.95 3.70 2.47
C ILE A 10 -0.07 3.27 3.54
N ALA A 11 0.32 3.23 4.82
CA ALA A 11 -0.59 2.85 5.92
C ALA A 11 -1.77 3.81 6.02
N ASP A 12 -1.54 5.13 5.94
CA ASP A 12 -2.59 6.14 6.01
C ASP A 12 -3.67 5.95 4.93
N HIS A 13 -3.27 5.51 3.73
CA HIS A 13 -4.21 5.23 2.65
C HIS A 13 -4.94 3.89 2.79
N LEU A 14 -4.28 2.88 3.33
CA LEU A 14 -4.80 1.50 3.34
C LEU A 14 -5.46 1.08 4.65
N ASP A 15 -5.16 1.72 5.79
CA ASP A 15 -5.78 1.44 7.08
C ASP A 15 -7.33 1.46 7.02
N PRO A 16 -7.97 2.45 6.36
CA PRO A 16 -9.43 2.47 6.22
C PRO A 16 -10.00 1.31 5.40
N LEU A 17 -9.23 0.72 4.48
CA LEU A 17 -9.64 -0.48 3.73
C LEU A 17 -9.62 -1.71 4.62
N PHE A 18 -8.54 -1.91 5.36
CA PHE A 18 -8.40 -3.06 6.24
C PHE A 18 -9.36 -3.01 7.44
N ALA A 19 -9.78 -1.81 7.88
CA ALA A 19 -10.84 -1.66 8.87
C ALA A 19 -12.20 -2.26 8.42
N ARG A 20 -12.41 -2.41 7.10
CA ARG A 20 -13.62 -3.01 6.52
C ARG A 20 -13.50 -4.53 6.33
N GLY A 21 -12.31 -5.11 6.54
CA GLY A 21 -12.03 -6.53 6.37
C GLY A 21 -10.92 -6.80 5.35
N ALA A 22 -10.88 -8.04 4.84
CA ALA A 22 -9.94 -8.40 3.79
C ALA A 22 -10.24 -7.66 2.49
N THR A 23 -9.18 -7.28 1.78
CA THR A 23 -9.22 -6.50 0.54
C THR A 23 -8.36 -7.16 -0.52
N ASP A 24 -8.63 -6.92 -1.79
CA ASP A 24 -7.82 -7.45 -2.90
C ASP A 24 -6.84 -6.39 -3.43
N ARG A 25 -5.94 -6.80 -4.34
CA ARG A 25 -4.97 -5.92 -4.99
C ARG A 25 -5.64 -4.74 -5.72
N GLU A 26 -6.80 -4.94 -6.34
CA GLU A 26 -7.47 -3.90 -7.13
C GLU A 26 -8.05 -2.81 -6.22
N ALA A 27 -8.62 -3.21 -5.09
CA ALA A 27 -9.09 -2.30 -4.06
C ALA A 27 -7.94 -1.52 -3.42
N VAL A 28 -6.78 -2.16 -3.18
CA VAL A 28 -5.54 -1.48 -2.75
C VAL A 28 -5.09 -0.43 -3.76
N LEU A 29 -5.06 -0.77 -5.06
CA LEU A 29 -4.68 0.18 -6.12
C LEU A 29 -5.70 1.31 -6.28
N THR A 30 -6.98 1.00 -6.12
CA THR A 30 -8.07 1.98 -6.17
C THR A 30 -7.95 3.00 -5.02
N ALA A 31 -7.58 2.53 -3.83
CA ALA A 31 -7.36 3.38 -2.64
C ALA A 31 -6.35 4.50 -2.87
N VAL A 32 -5.36 4.21 -3.71
CA VAL A 32 -4.20 5.08 -3.97
C VAL A 32 -4.26 5.75 -5.33
N SER A 33 -5.35 5.54 -6.08
CA SER A 33 -5.53 6.11 -7.42
C SER A 33 -5.54 7.64 -7.44
N GLY A 34 -5.93 8.28 -6.32
CA GLY A 34 -5.87 9.73 -6.12
C GLY A 34 -4.61 10.20 -5.39
N ALA A 35 -3.72 9.29 -5.01
CA ALA A 35 -2.44 9.61 -4.40
C ALA A 35 -1.39 9.93 -5.48
N ARG A 36 -0.14 10.13 -5.06
CA ARG A 36 0.98 10.33 -5.97
C ARG A 36 1.30 9.07 -6.79
N PRO A 37 1.76 9.21 -8.03
CA PRO A 37 1.99 8.08 -8.93
C PRO A 37 3.03 7.07 -8.40
N GLU A 38 4.05 7.53 -7.69
CA GLU A 38 5.10 6.65 -7.15
C GLU A 38 4.56 5.66 -6.12
N LEU A 39 3.50 6.03 -5.39
CA LEU A 39 2.87 5.15 -4.41
C LEU A 39 2.05 4.05 -5.12
N ALA A 40 1.37 4.39 -6.21
CA ALA A 40 0.70 3.43 -7.06
C ALA A 40 1.69 2.46 -7.72
N GLU A 41 2.87 2.94 -8.16
CA GLU A 41 3.93 2.10 -8.73
C GLU A 41 4.46 1.07 -7.72
N VAL A 42 4.73 1.50 -6.49
CA VAL A 42 5.16 0.59 -5.40
C VAL A 42 4.12 -0.50 -5.16
N LEU A 43 2.84 -0.13 -5.09
CA LEU A 43 1.75 -1.08 -4.84
C LEU A 43 1.39 -1.94 -6.06
N TYR A 44 1.73 -1.50 -7.27
CA TYR A 44 1.51 -2.28 -8.49
C TYR A 44 2.30 -3.59 -8.48
N GLY A 45 3.46 -3.62 -7.82
CA GLY A 45 4.30 -4.82 -7.65
C GLY A 45 3.71 -5.88 -6.71
N LEU A 46 2.61 -5.59 -6.00
CA LEU A 46 1.98 -6.56 -5.11
C LEU A 46 1.39 -7.74 -5.89
N PRO A 47 1.51 -8.99 -5.37
CA PRO A 47 0.87 -10.14 -5.97
C PRO A 47 -0.66 -10.01 -5.97
N GLN A 48 -1.30 -10.61 -6.96
CA GLN A 48 -2.75 -10.62 -7.09
C GLN A 48 -3.36 -11.66 -6.13
N GLN A 49 -3.61 -11.22 -4.90
CA GLN A 49 -4.18 -12.02 -3.81
C GLN A 49 -5.01 -11.14 -2.88
N ASN A 50 -5.72 -11.78 -1.95
CA ASN A 50 -6.41 -11.09 -0.88
C ASN A 50 -5.45 -10.81 0.27
N TYR A 51 -5.49 -9.58 0.76
CA TYR A 51 -4.77 -9.09 1.92
C TYR A 51 -5.77 -8.91 3.06
N SER A 52 -5.51 -9.52 4.21
CA SER A 52 -6.32 -9.33 5.42
C SER A 52 -5.75 -8.28 6.37
N SER A 53 -4.51 -7.82 6.14
CA SER A 53 -3.85 -6.81 6.96
C SER A 53 -2.69 -6.14 6.24
N LEU A 54 -2.32 -4.94 6.69
CA LEU A 54 -1.10 -4.23 6.28
C LEU A 54 0.17 -5.07 6.44
N ARG A 55 0.24 -5.92 7.48
CA ARG A 55 1.42 -6.78 7.69
C ARG A 55 1.67 -7.71 6.51
N GLN A 56 0.64 -8.18 5.82
CA GLN A 56 0.82 -8.99 4.61
C GLN A 56 1.35 -8.15 3.45
N VAL A 57 0.85 -6.92 3.28
CA VAL A 57 1.37 -5.97 2.28
C VAL A 57 2.87 -5.72 2.51
N TRP A 58 3.28 -5.46 3.74
CA TRP A 58 4.69 -5.24 4.08
C TRP A 58 5.62 -6.41 3.80
N LYS A 59 5.13 -7.66 3.83
CA LYS A 59 5.94 -8.83 3.44
C LYS A 59 6.37 -8.78 1.97
N HIS A 60 5.61 -8.08 1.14
CA HIS A 60 5.89 -7.92 -0.29
C HIS A 60 6.60 -6.61 -0.62
N LEU A 61 6.77 -5.72 0.37
CA LEU A 61 7.40 -4.40 0.24
C LEU A 61 8.57 -4.26 1.24
N PRO A 62 9.59 -5.12 1.16
CA PRO A 62 10.72 -5.09 2.10
C PRO A 62 11.53 -3.79 1.97
N ASP A 63 11.63 -3.25 0.76
CA ASP A 63 12.48 -2.10 0.42
C ASP A 63 11.84 -0.74 0.75
N VAL A 64 10.55 -0.71 1.12
CA VAL A 64 9.88 0.54 1.48
C VAL A 64 10.29 0.95 2.90
N PRO A 65 10.86 2.15 3.10
CA PRO A 65 11.28 2.62 4.41
C PRO A 65 10.10 2.86 5.35
N VAL A 66 10.32 2.60 6.64
CA VAL A 66 9.43 3.07 7.70
C VAL A 66 9.69 4.58 7.81
N GLY A 67 8.68 5.42 7.55
CA GLY A 67 8.85 6.88 7.44
C GLY A 67 9.59 7.50 8.64
N LEU A 68 10.30 8.61 8.36
CA LEU A 68 11.01 9.42 9.36
C LEU A 68 10.05 10.29 10.18
#